data_AF-R9MKM5-F1
#
_entry.id   AF-R9MKM5-F1
#
_cell.length_a   1.000
_cell.length_b   1.000
_cell.length_c   1.000
_cell.angle_alpha   90.00
_cell.angle_beta   90.00
_cell.angle_gamma   90.00
#
_symmetry.space_group_name_H-M   'P 1'
#
loop_
_entity.id
_entity.type
_entity.pdbx_description
1 polymer ?
#
loop_
_entity_poly.entity_id
_entity_poly.type
_entity_poly.pdbx_seq_one_letter_code
_entity_poly.pdbx_strand_id
1 'polypeptide(L)'
;MKYASIYSKSRISDRKNNIGETIIDLVMDSIYEYMGIKQNDIIRINKPDISNYDGEPVILPIVKGYPQCHSISKAFSEKIIPVFLCWSLLDGVIHPEDISWLKAHEPIGCRDEYTLNECLRNGIRGYLNGCITICFPRLEQYSTNGTVYLVDVQPELEKYIPEKLKKNAVRVTHLIPEGNLREYAKELLKQYATTAKLVITSRLHAAIPCAAMGIPVVFGKNDFPSRYTWCDRFIPVYDQLQYEKICWNPQPVDLEEYKVMMKKMLCARLKAVFEMETACRKISNFYCERPKRNGVTALSKTIPLIKEAVERYGTDFQYSLWGVSVLAEGFYQYISKYYPEAQLIHVYDKYRVLDFHGLITEPAENILFQEYGFLIACPMLDTIKQEMSDFLKRGGQSESKYLMAYPVV
;
A
#
# COMPACT_ATOMS: atom_id res chain seq x y z
N MET A 1 11.00 0.57 -16.10
CA MET A 1 10.65 0.52 -14.68
C MET A 1 11.91 0.75 -13.89
N LYS A 2 11.83 1.62 -12.89
CA LYS A 2 12.98 2.05 -12.07
C LYS A 2 12.63 2.06 -10.60
N TYR A 3 13.63 2.27 -9.76
CA TYR A 3 13.41 2.60 -8.35
C TYR A 3 13.22 4.10 -8.21
N ALA A 4 12.42 4.50 -7.23
CA ALA A 4 12.20 5.90 -6.90
C ALA A 4 12.53 6.20 -5.44
N SER A 5 12.74 7.47 -5.13
CA SER A 5 12.82 7.95 -3.76
C SER A 5 12.20 9.33 -3.66
N ILE A 6 11.82 9.69 -2.44
CA ILE A 6 11.16 10.96 -2.18
C ILE A 6 12.11 11.93 -1.54
N TYR A 7 11.99 13.18 -1.95
CA TYR A 7 12.56 14.30 -1.23
C TYR A 7 11.49 15.35 -0.98
N SER A 8 11.72 16.20 0.02
CA SER A 8 10.93 17.41 0.22
C SER A 8 11.84 18.60 -0.04
N LYS A 9 11.40 19.55 -0.87
CA LYS A 9 12.03 20.87 -0.91
C LYS A 9 11.87 21.54 0.45
N SER A 10 12.86 22.32 0.88
CA SER A 10 12.77 23.13 2.10
C SER A 10 11.52 24.00 2.01
N ARG A 11 10.68 23.99 3.04
CA ARG A 11 9.56 24.93 3.11
C ARG A 11 10.13 26.32 3.37
N ILE A 12 9.78 27.29 2.54
CA ILE A 12 9.91 28.71 2.86
C ILE A 12 8.69 29.04 3.72
N SER A 13 8.77 28.78 5.03
CA SER A 13 7.70 29.06 5.99
C SER A 13 8.28 29.32 7.37
N ASP A 14 7.57 30.03 8.23
CA ASP A 14 7.96 30.30 9.63
C ASP A 14 8.18 29.03 10.49
N ARG A 15 7.83 27.84 9.97
CA ARG A 15 8.09 26.55 10.64
C ARG A 15 9.47 26.01 10.26
N LYS A 16 10.31 25.77 11.28
CA LYS A 16 11.60 25.08 11.12
C LYS A 16 11.43 23.69 10.49
N ASN A 17 12.31 23.36 9.56
CA ASN A 17 12.38 22.08 8.86
C ASN A 17 13.09 21.03 9.73
N ASN A 18 12.47 19.86 9.91
CA ASN A 18 13.03 18.74 10.66
C ASN A 18 13.85 17.83 9.73
N ILE A 19 15.16 17.70 10.00
CA ILE A 19 16.07 16.90 9.16
C ILE A 19 15.91 15.38 9.35
N GLY A 20 15.08 14.93 10.29
CA GLY A 20 14.86 13.51 10.54
C GLY A 20 14.31 12.75 9.33
N GLU A 21 13.42 13.36 8.53
CA GLU A 21 12.99 12.76 7.25
C GLU A 21 14.16 12.64 6.28
N THR A 22 15.03 13.66 6.24
CA THR A 22 16.22 13.67 5.38
C THR A 22 17.25 12.62 5.79
N ILE A 23 17.41 12.35 7.09
CA ILE A 23 18.27 11.27 7.61
C ILE A 23 17.76 9.89 7.16
N ILE A 24 16.44 9.68 7.12
CA ILE A 24 15.84 8.47 6.55
C ILE A 24 16.19 8.35 5.06
N ASP A 25 16.10 9.47 4.32
CA ASP A 25 16.41 9.47 2.88
C ASP A 25 17.90 9.13 2.62
N LEU A 26 18.80 9.65 3.45
CA LEU A 26 20.24 9.35 3.37
C LEU A 26 20.54 7.86 3.59
N VAL A 27 19.91 7.22 4.57
CA VAL A 27 20.13 5.78 4.77
C VAL A 27 19.48 4.96 3.66
N MET A 28 18.33 5.38 3.12
CA MET A 28 17.72 4.71 1.96
C MET A 28 18.64 4.71 0.74
N ASP A 29 19.39 5.80 0.52
CA ASP A 29 20.39 5.86 -0.55
C ASP A 29 21.51 4.81 -0.35
N SER A 30 21.94 4.58 0.88
CA SER A 30 22.91 3.52 1.21
C SER A 30 22.34 2.11 1.01
N ILE A 31 21.02 1.93 1.20
CA ILE A 31 20.34 0.66 0.89
C ILE A 31 20.32 0.43 -0.62
N TYR A 32 20.06 1.46 -1.42
CA TYR A 32 20.13 1.35 -2.88
C TYR A 32 21.53 1.03 -3.38
N GLU A 33 22.56 1.65 -2.80
CA GLU A 33 23.96 1.31 -3.10
C GLU A 33 24.27 -0.15 -2.75
N TYR A 34 23.80 -0.63 -1.59
CA TYR A 34 23.92 -2.03 -1.20
C TYR A 34 23.18 -2.99 -2.15
N MET A 35 22.10 -2.53 -2.79
CA MET A 35 21.41 -3.29 -3.85
C MET A 35 22.14 -3.28 -5.19
N GLY A 36 23.20 -2.46 -5.35
CA GLY A 36 23.92 -2.25 -6.61
C GLY A 36 23.26 -1.22 -7.55
N ILE A 37 22.35 -0.40 -7.04
CA ILE A 37 21.62 0.60 -7.84
C ILE A 37 22.37 1.93 -7.75
N LYS A 38 22.73 2.50 -8.91
CA LYS A 38 23.43 3.78 -8.96
C LYS A 38 22.46 4.92 -8.66
N GLN A 39 22.94 5.97 -8.00
CA GLN A 39 22.11 7.12 -7.63
C GLN A 39 21.43 7.80 -8.84
N ASN A 40 22.09 7.81 -10.00
CA ASN A 40 21.55 8.39 -11.24
C ASN A 40 20.43 7.56 -11.87
N ASP A 41 20.27 6.29 -11.47
CA ASP A 41 19.20 5.41 -11.95
C ASP A 41 17.92 5.52 -11.09
N ILE A 42 17.98 6.28 -9.99
CA ILE A 42 16.88 6.47 -9.05
C ILE A 42 16.08 7.71 -9.45
N ILE A 43 14.79 7.54 -9.68
CA ILE A 43 13.87 8.66 -9.92
C ILE A 43 13.60 9.39 -8.60
N ARG A 44 13.89 10.70 -8.56
CA ARG A 44 13.63 11.54 -7.38
C ARG A 44 12.28 12.25 -7.55
N ILE A 45 11.31 11.89 -6.71
CA ILE A 45 9.96 12.46 -6.74
C ILE A 45 9.82 13.44 -5.57
N ASN A 46 9.43 14.66 -5.86
CA ASN A 46 9.15 15.64 -4.82
C ASN A 46 7.83 15.29 -4.12
N LYS A 47 7.77 15.36 -2.79
CA LYS A 47 6.66 14.85 -1.97
C LYS A 47 5.26 15.32 -2.41
N PRO A 48 5.03 16.59 -2.79
CA PRO A 48 3.72 17.05 -3.30
C PRO A 48 3.32 16.49 -4.66
N ASP A 49 4.28 15.98 -5.44
CA ASP A 49 4.06 15.56 -6.83
C ASP A 49 3.76 14.05 -6.94
N ILE A 50 3.72 13.32 -5.83
CA ILE A 50 3.56 11.85 -5.78
C ILE A 50 2.21 11.40 -6.37
N SER A 51 1.11 12.06 -6.01
CA SER A 51 -0.23 11.70 -6.50
C SER A 51 -0.40 11.98 -8.00
N ASN A 52 0.37 12.93 -8.54
CA ASN A 52 0.27 13.39 -9.92
C ASN A 52 1.45 12.91 -10.79
N TYR A 53 2.27 12.00 -10.29
CA TYR A 53 3.45 11.51 -11.01
C TYR A 53 3.02 10.74 -12.27
N ASP A 54 3.42 11.21 -13.45
CA ASP A 54 3.10 10.56 -14.74
C ASP A 54 4.36 10.13 -15.52
N GLY A 55 5.45 9.86 -14.79
CA GLY A 55 6.67 9.35 -15.40
C GLY A 55 6.60 7.86 -15.75
N GLU A 56 7.76 7.26 -16.00
CA GLU A 56 7.85 5.81 -16.16
C GLU A 56 7.41 5.08 -14.88
N PRO A 57 6.87 3.84 -14.95
CA PRO A 57 6.51 3.10 -13.76
C PRO A 57 7.69 2.92 -12.80
N VAL A 58 7.47 3.17 -11.51
CA VAL A 58 8.51 3.10 -10.48
C VAL A 58 8.11 2.28 -9.26
N ILE A 59 9.09 1.61 -8.66
CA ILE A 59 8.99 1.03 -7.32
C ILE A 59 9.41 2.08 -6.29
N LEU A 60 8.54 2.40 -5.33
CA LEU A 60 8.78 3.44 -4.33
C LEU A 60 8.78 2.87 -2.90
N PRO A 61 9.93 2.82 -2.23
CA PRO A 61 9.99 2.41 -0.82
C PRO A 61 9.29 3.42 0.08
N ILE A 62 8.36 2.92 0.90
CA ILE A 62 7.67 3.70 1.93
C ILE A 62 8.34 3.46 3.28
N VAL A 63 9.16 4.41 3.68
CA VAL A 63 10.06 4.32 4.85
C VAL A 63 9.73 5.36 5.94
N LYS A 64 8.64 6.10 5.76
CA LYS A 64 8.16 7.18 6.64
C LYS A 64 6.64 7.33 6.53
N GLY A 65 6.04 7.99 7.52
CA GLY A 65 4.61 8.33 7.50
C GLY A 65 4.30 9.46 6.53
N TYR A 66 3.05 9.50 6.04
CA TYR A 66 2.55 10.54 5.12
C TYR A 66 1.46 11.37 5.80
N PRO A 67 1.80 12.50 6.43
CA PRO A 67 0.83 13.30 7.17
C PRO A 67 -0.14 14.12 6.29
N GLN A 68 -0.04 14.03 4.97
CA GLN A 68 -0.75 14.93 4.04
C GLN A 68 -1.91 14.27 3.29
N CYS A 69 -2.23 13.00 3.55
CA CYS A 69 -3.35 12.34 2.90
C CYS A 69 -4.21 11.63 3.94
N HIS A 70 -5.51 11.94 3.93
CA HIS A 70 -6.51 11.24 4.74
C HIS A 70 -6.79 9.83 4.22
N SER A 71 -6.46 9.54 2.96
CA SER A 71 -6.65 8.22 2.35
C SER A 71 -5.36 7.81 1.64
N ILE A 72 -4.67 6.80 2.17
CA ILE A 72 -3.35 6.41 1.67
C ILE A 72 -3.43 5.89 0.23
N SER A 73 -4.57 5.31 -0.18
CA SER A 73 -4.79 4.83 -1.55
C SER A 73 -4.80 5.95 -2.59
N LYS A 74 -5.19 7.17 -2.20
CA LYS A 74 -5.22 8.36 -3.06
C LYS A 74 -3.91 9.15 -3.06
N ALA A 75 -2.95 8.74 -2.22
CA ALA A 75 -1.68 9.45 -2.08
C ALA A 75 -0.69 9.16 -3.24
N PHE A 76 -0.96 8.14 -4.06
CA PHE A 76 -0.04 7.64 -5.08
C PHE A 76 -0.67 7.63 -6.46
N SER A 77 0.09 8.06 -7.47
CA SER A 77 -0.22 7.80 -8.88
C SER A 77 -0.19 6.30 -9.18
N GLU A 78 -0.98 5.86 -10.16
CA GLU A 78 -0.96 4.48 -10.70
C GLU A 78 0.40 4.09 -11.31
N LYS A 79 1.27 5.06 -11.62
CA LYS A 79 2.65 4.81 -12.08
C LYS A 79 3.60 4.46 -10.93
N ILE A 80 3.15 4.59 -9.68
CA ILE A 80 3.94 4.31 -8.48
C ILE A 80 3.45 3.02 -7.85
N ILE A 81 4.37 2.06 -7.68
CA ILE A 81 4.14 0.84 -6.91
C ILE A 81 4.81 1.03 -5.54
N PRO A 82 4.05 1.38 -4.49
CA PRO A 82 4.61 1.57 -3.16
C PRO A 82 4.99 0.24 -2.52
N VAL A 83 6.16 0.20 -1.89
CA VAL A 83 6.63 -0.94 -1.09
C VAL A 83 6.80 -0.49 0.35
N PHE A 84 5.88 -0.91 1.21
CA PHE A 84 5.84 -0.52 2.63
C PHE A 84 6.95 -1.20 3.42
N LEU A 85 7.98 -0.44 3.82
CA LEU A 85 9.13 -0.96 4.57
C LEU A 85 9.09 -0.55 6.05
N CYS A 86 8.72 0.70 6.36
CA CYS A 86 8.68 1.25 7.72
C CYS A 86 7.57 2.31 7.86
N TRP A 87 6.33 1.94 7.56
CA TRP A 87 5.19 2.85 7.61
C TRP A 87 4.65 3.01 9.02
N SER A 88 4.24 4.24 9.35
CA SER A 88 3.67 4.58 10.64
C SER A 88 2.35 5.29 10.39
N LEU A 89 1.29 4.79 11.01
CA LEU A 89 -0.06 5.31 10.95
C LEU A 89 -0.18 6.51 11.88
N LEU A 90 -0.44 7.71 11.33
CA LEU A 90 -0.36 8.96 12.08
C LEU A 90 -1.70 9.42 12.66
N ASP A 91 -2.79 9.12 11.97
CA ASP A 91 -4.19 9.38 12.36
C ASP A 91 -4.75 8.32 13.31
N GLY A 92 -4.12 7.16 13.35
CA GLY A 92 -4.44 6.07 14.25
C GLY A 92 -5.32 4.98 13.64
N VAL A 93 -5.87 5.16 12.45
CA VAL A 93 -6.87 4.25 11.90
C VAL A 93 -6.64 3.97 10.43
N ILE A 94 -6.80 2.72 10.02
CA ILE A 94 -6.87 2.37 8.60
C ILE A 94 -8.32 2.56 8.16
N HIS A 95 -8.53 3.51 7.26
CA HIS A 95 -9.86 3.80 6.74
C HIS A 95 -10.37 2.64 5.86
N PRO A 96 -11.67 2.27 5.93
CA PRO A 96 -12.22 1.13 5.18
C PRO A 96 -11.97 1.18 3.67
N GLU A 97 -11.99 2.37 3.07
CA GLU A 97 -11.70 2.58 1.66
C GLU A 97 -10.26 2.22 1.25
N ASP A 98 -9.32 2.24 2.20
CA ASP A 98 -7.91 1.97 1.93
C ASP A 98 -7.55 0.48 2.10
N ILE A 99 -8.42 -0.33 2.73
CA ILE A 99 -8.10 -1.73 3.09
C ILE A 99 -7.76 -2.56 1.86
N SER A 100 -8.63 -2.56 0.83
CA SER A 100 -8.40 -3.35 -0.38
C SER A 100 -7.13 -2.93 -1.11
N TRP A 101 -6.83 -1.62 -1.11
CA TRP A 101 -5.63 -1.09 -1.71
C TRP A 101 -4.38 -1.49 -0.92
N LEU A 102 -4.40 -1.42 0.42
CA LEU A 102 -3.29 -1.88 1.25
C LEU A 102 -3.04 -3.40 1.10
N LYS A 103 -4.12 -4.20 1.00
CA LYS A 103 -4.02 -5.65 0.73
C LYS A 103 -3.28 -5.95 -0.58
N ALA A 104 -3.48 -5.13 -1.61
CA ALA A 104 -2.77 -5.29 -2.89
C ALA A 104 -1.25 -4.99 -2.79
N HIS A 105 -0.79 -4.37 -1.70
CA HIS A 105 0.62 -3.99 -1.47
C HIS A 105 1.27 -4.76 -0.32
N GLU A 106 0.67 -5.88 0.10
CA GLU A 106 1.17 -6.71 1.17
C GLU A 106 2.54 -7.37 0.90
N PRO A 107 3.28 -7.74 1.95
CA PRO A 107 3.02 -7.40 3.35
C PRO A 107 3.37 -5.94 3.67
N ILE A 108 2.71 -5.34 4.66
CA ILE A 108 3.00 -3.97 5.10
C ILE A 108 4.12 -3.99 6.13
N GLY A 109 5.25 -3.36 5.83
CA GLY A 109 6.33 -3.13 6.78
C GLY A 109 5.97 -1.98 7.71
N CYS A 110 5.63 -2.30 8.96
CA CYS A 110 5.16 -1.38 9.98
C CYS A 110 6.33 -0.87 10.82
N ARG A 111 6.31 0.43 11.15
CA ARG A 111 7.32 1.06 12.00
C ARG A 111 7.14 0.72 13.47
N ASP A 112 5.92 0.49 13.90
CA ASP A 112 5.55 0.32 15.31
C ASP A 112 4.44 -0.72 15.47
N GLU A 113 4.31 -1.26 16.69
CA GLU A 113 3.32 -2.27 17.04
C GLU A 113 1.90 -1.76 16.84
N TYR A 114 1.67 -0.47 17.03
CA TYR A 114 0.36 0.13 16.82
C TYR A 114 -0.07 -0.01 15.35
N THR A 115 0.78 0.41 14.42
CA THR A 115 0.53 0.29 12.98
C THR A 115 0.38 -1.18 12.55
N LEU A 116 1.18 -2.08 13.14
CA LEU A 116 1.06 -3.52 12.88
C LEU A 116 -0.30 -4.06 13.34
N ASN A 117 -0.70 -3.75 14.57
CA ASN A 117 -1.96 -4.22 15.14
C ASN A 117 -3.16 -3.71 14.33
N GLU A 118 -3.12 -2.46 13.85
CA GLU A 118 -4.15 -1.93 12.95
C GLU A 118 -4.20 -2.67 11.61
N CYS A 119 -3.05 -3.01 11.01
CA CYS A 119 -3.03 -3.85 9.82
C CYS A 119 -3.68 -5.21 10.09
N LEU A 120 -3.27 -5.91 11.15
CA LEU A 120 -3.77 -7.25 11.48
C LEU A 120 -5.28 -7.26 11.79
N ARG A 121 -5.79 -6.25 12.51
CA ARG A 121 -7.23 -6.10 12.81
C ARG A 121 -8.08 -5.95 11.54
N ASN A 122 -7.52 -5.32 10.50
CA ASN A 122 -8.18 -5.16 9.21
C ASN A 122 -7.89 -6.31 8.22
N GLY A 123 -7.28 -7.40 8.70
CA GLY A 123 -6.92 -8.56 7.89
C GLY A 123 -5.84 -8.26 6.85
N ILE A 124 -5.01 -7.24 7.08
CA ILE A 124 -3.88 -6.85 6.24
C ILE A 124 -2.62 -7.51 6.80
N ARG A 125 -1.89 -8.26 5.98
CA ARG A 125 -0.60 -8.86 6.38
C ARG A 125 0.41 -7.75 6.64
N GLY A 126 0.93 -7.68 7.86
CA GLY A 126 2.00 -6.76 8.24
C GLY A 126 3.12 -7.43 9.03
N TYR A 127 4.24 -6.74 9.19
CA TYR A 127 5.31 -7.12 10.11
C TYR A 127 5.98 -5.88 10.69
N LEU A 128 6.52 -6.00 11.91
CA LEU A 128 7.25 -4.92 12.56
C LEU A 128 8.68 -4.80 12.02
N ASN A 129 9.11 -3.59 11.70
CA ASN A 129 10.43 -3.32 11.12
C ASN A 129 11.12 -2.05 11.68
N GLY A 130 10.51 -1.35 12.64
CA GLY A 130 11.12 -0.15 13.22
C GLY A 130 11.43 0.91 12.15
N CYS A 131 12.59 1.56 12.24
CA CYS A 131 13.05 2.54 11.27
C CYS A 131 14.36 2.12 10.61
N ILE A 132 14.45 2.29 9.29
CA ILE A 132 15.66 1.97 8.50
C ILE A 132 16.91 2.75 8.93
N THR A 133 16.79 3.81 9.74
CA THR A 133 17.96 4.55 10.26
C THR A 133 18.86 3.70 11.15
N ILE A 134 18.42 2.54 11.62
CA ILE A 134 19.32 1.60 12.29
C ILE A 134 20.40 1.02 11.36
N CYS A 135 20.21 1.12 10.03
CA CYS A 135 21.12 0.60 9.02
C CYS A 135 22.36 1.46 8.73
N PHE A 136 22.55 2.61 9.41
CA PHE A 136 23.79 3.38 9.26
C PHE A 136 25.02 2.52 9.60
N PRO A 137 26.11 2.67 8.83
CA PRO A 137 27.31 1.87 9.02
C PRO A 137 27.93 2.14 10.39
N ARG A 138 28.47 1.08 11.01
CA ARG A 138 29.26 1.20 12.23
C ARG A 138 30.60 1.85 11.92
N LEU A 139 31.08 2.68 12.85
CA LEU A 139 32.42 3.25 12.79
C LEU A 139 33.43 2.19 13.22
N GLU A 140 34.62 2.20 12.63
CA GLU A 140 35.72 1.34 13.09
C GLU A 140 36.05 1.63 14.57
N GLN A 141 36.09 2.91 14.92
CA GLN A 141 36.26 3.38 16.29
C GLN A 141 35.54 4.71 16.48
N TYR A 142 34.81 4.86 17.59
CA TYR A 142 34.24 6.15 18.00
C TYR A 142 35.22 6.90 18.90
N SER A 143 35.07 8.22 18.99
CA SER A 143 35.98 9.05 19.80
C SER A 143 35.70 8.91 21.30
N THR A 144 36.58 8.26 22.06
CA THR A 144 36.41 8.12 23.52
C THR A 144 36.74 9.42 24.28
N ASN A 145 37.61 10.26 23.72
CA ASN A 145 37.98 11.58 24.26
C ASN A 145 37.26 12.74 23.55
N GLY A 146 36.18 12.44 22.84
CA GLY A 146 35.45 13.39 22.01
C GLY A 146 34.49 14.32 22.76
N THR A 147 33.54 14.84 21.99
CA THR A 147 32.54 15.84 22.37
C THR A 147 31.25 15.19 22.83
N VAL A 148 30.64 15.73 23.89
CA VAL A 148 29.25 15.39 24.25
C VAL A 148 28.33 16.26 23.41
N TYR A 149 27.36 15.66 22.73
CA TYR A 149 26.35 16.38 21.97
C TYR A 149 25.01 16.38 22.69
N LEU A 150 24.44 17.56 22.92
CA LEU A 150 23.06 17.74 23.40
C LEU A 150 22.19 18.09 22.20
N VAL A 151 21.44 17.12 21.68
CA VAL A 151 20.66 17.28 20.45
C VAL A 151 19.18 17.40 20.77
N ASP A 152 18.62 18.60 20.64
CA ASP A 152 17.20 18.89 20.94
C ASP A 152 16.72 18.25 22.25
N VAL A 153 17.52 18.33 23.32
CA VAL A 153 17.19 17.83 24.66
C VAL A 153 16.01 18.61 25.21
N GLN A 154 14.98 17.92 25.71
CA GLN A 154 13.83 18.57 26.35
C GLN A 154 14.22 19.22 27.69
N PRO A 155 13.64 20.37 28.05
CA PRO A 155 13.97 21.08 29.29
C PRO A 155 13.89 20.22 30.55
N GLU A 156 12.94 19.29 30.61
CA GLU A 156 12.75 18.37 31.74
C GLU A 156 13.90 17.38 31.85
N LEU A 157 14.35 16.79 30.74
CA LEU A 157 15.53 15.91 30.70
C LEU A 157 16.80 16.67 31.07
N GLU A 158 16.93 17.91 30.61
CA GLU A 158 18.12 18.72 30.82
C GLU A 158 18.43 18.96 32.30
N LYS A 159 17.40 19.01 33.16
CA LYS A 159 17.55 19.15 34.62
C LYS A 159 18.34 18.00 35.25
N TYR A 160 18.29 16.81 34.65
CA TYR A 160 18.94 15.60 35.18
C TYR A 160 20.36 15.39 34.62
N ILE A 161 20.75 16.10 33.56
CA ILE A 161 22.08 15.93 32.96
C ILE A 161 23.15 16.43 33.96
N PRO A 162 24.17 15.61 34.30
CA PRO A 162 25.27 16.03 35.15
C PRO A 162 26.02 17.25 34.60
N GLU A 163 26.35 18.22 35.46
CA GLU A 163 27.04 19.45 35.07
C GLU A 163 28.37 19.21 34.35
N LYS A 164 29.09 18.14 34.72
CA LYS A 164 30.33 17.71 34.04
C LYS A 164 30.12 17.41 32.54
N LEU A 165 28.95 16.89 32.18
CA LEU A 165 28.60 16.59 30.79
C LEU A 165 28.16 17.87 30.08
N LYS A 166 27.40 18.75 30.75
CA LYS A 166 26.93 20.03 30.18
C LYS A 166 28.07 21.00 29.85
N LYS A 167 29.05 21.15 30.76
CA LYS A 167 30.09 22.19 30.70
C LYS A 167 30.84 22.25 29.36
N ASN A 168 31.10 21.08 28.76
CA ASN A 168 31.85 20.97 27.50
C ASN A 168 30.97 20.41 26.36
N ALA A 169 29.65 20.42 26.51
CA ALA A 169 28.77 19.88 25.49
C ALA A 169 28.56 20.86 24.34
N VAL A 170 28.43 20.33 23.13
CA VAL A 170 27.96 21.09 21.97
C VAL A 170 26.45 20.89 21.83
N ARG A 171 25.71 21.99 21.85
CA ARG A 171 24.27 21.98 21.61
C ARG A 171 24.00 22.02 20.11
N VAL A 172 23.13 21.12 19.67
CA VAL A 172 22.76 21.00 18.26
C VAL A 172 21.24 20.90 18.15
N THR A 173 20.70 21.44 17.07
CA THR A 173 19.28 21.25 16.72
C THR A 173 19.12 20.50 15.41
N HIS A 174 18.12 19.64 15.33
CA HIS A 174 17.69 18.99 14.08
C HIS A 174 16.55 19.77 13.40
N LEU A 175 16.25 20.97 13.89
CA LEU A 175 15.26 21.89 13.36
C LEU A 175 15.96 23.12 12.77
N ILE A 176 16.07 23.18 11.44
CA ILE A 176 16.71 24.31 10.75
C ILE A 176 15.67 25.15 10.00
N PRO A 177 15.76 26.50 10.03
CA PRO A 177 14.77 27.36 9.41
C PRO A 177 14.73 27.20 7.88
N GLU A 178 15.90 27.21 7.25
CA GLU A 178 16.05 27.16 5.79
C GLU A 178 17.39 26.51 5.38
N GLY A 179 17.59 26.33 4.08
CA GLY A 179 18.83 25.81 3.50
C GLY A 179 18.74 24.37 2.99
N ASN A 180 19.89 23.83 2.59
CA ASN A 180 19.99 22.48 2.06
C ASN A 180 19.96 21.45 3.20
N LEU A 181 18.74 20.97 3.52
CA LEU A 181 18.51 20.01 4.60
C LEU A 181 19.37 18.75 4.49
N ARG A 182 19.65 18.31 3.25
CA ARG A 182 20.40 17.10 2.97
C ARG A 182 21.88 17.28 3.22
N GLU A 183 22.45 18.40 2.81
CA GLU A 183 23.84 18.73 3.10
C GLU A 183 24.06 18.93 4.59
N TYR A 184 23.16 19.67 5.26
CA TYR A 184 23.22 19.84 6.71
C TYR A 184 23.17 18.50 7.46
N ALA A 185 22.24 17.61 7.09
CA ALA A 185 22.14 16.29 7.70
C ALA A 185 23.41 15.45 7.49
N LYS A 186 24.02 15.48 6.29
CA LYS A 186 25.27 14.77 6.01
C LYS A 186 26.43 15.28 6.85
N GLU A 187 26.66 16.58 6.86
CA GLU A 187 27.76 17.18 7.62
C GLU A 187 27.57 16.96 9.12
N LEU A 188 26.33 17.02 9.61
CA LEU A 188 26.06 16.77 11.02
C LEU A 188 26.27 15.30 11.42
N LEU A 189 25.83 14.34 10.58
CA LEU A 189 26.12 12.92 10.80
C LEU A 189 27.62 12.63 10.76
N LYS A 190 28.35 13.25 9.82
CA LYS A 190 29.81 13.17 9.74
C LYS A 190 30.49 13.78 10.98
N GLN A 191 29.97 14.89 11.50
CA GLN A 191 30.47 15.48 12.73
C GLN A 191 30.27 14.54 13.92
N TYR A 192 29.09 13.93 14.06
CA TYR A 192 28.85 12.93 15.11
C TYR A 192 29.81 11.74 14.97
N ALA A 193 29.93 11.20 13.76
CA ALA A 193 30.80 10.08 13.46
C ALA A 193 32.28 10.34 13.82
N THR A 194 32.76 11.57 13.62
CA THR A 194 34.17 11.91 13.80
C THR A 194 34.52 12.35 15.22
N THR A 195 33.60 13.02 15.92
CA THR A 195 33.94 13.74 17.15
C THR A 195 33.09 13.36 18.35
N ALA A 196 31.95 12.69 18.18
CA ALA A 196 31.10 12.38 19.32
C ALA A 196 31.69 11.28 20.20
N LYS A 197 31.71 11.53 21.51
CA LYS A 197 31.88 10.48 22.53
C LYS A 197 30.57 10.01 23.16
N LEU A 198 29.56 10.88 23.11
CA LEU A 198 28.24 10.64 23.70
C LEU A 198 27.23 11.58 23.03
N VAL A 199 26.07 11.04 22.67
CA VAL A 199 24.93 11.82 22.18
C VAL A 199 23.78 11.71 23.20
N ILE A 200 23.31 12.84 23.70
CA ILE A 200 22.16 12.95 24.60
C ILE A 200 21.05 13.67 23.83
N THR A 201 19.88 13.05 23.70
CA THR A 201 18.85 13.58 22.81
C THR A 201 17.43 13.18 23.21
N SER A 202 16.46 13.97 22.76
CA SER A 202 15.02 13.63 22.75
C SER A 202 14.47 13.36 21.33
N ARG A 203 15.36 13.18 20.34
CA ARG A 203 15.03 12.90 18.93
C ARG A 203 15.42 11.48 18.55
N LEU A 204 14.44 10.69 18.13
CA LEU A 204 14.69 9.33 17.62
C LEU A 204 15.69 9.31 16.44
N HIS A 205 15.56 10.25 15.49
CA HIS A 205 16.45 10.35 14.33
C HIS A 205 17.81 11.01 14.65
N ALA A 206 18.09 11.33 15.90
CA ALA A 206 19.45 11.55 16.39
C ALA A 206 19.97 10.29 17.10
N ALA A 207 19.13 9.71 17.99
CA ALA A 207 19.47 8.56 18.80
C ALA A 207 19.84 7.32 17.96
N ILE A 208 18.94 6.87 17.08
CA ILE A 208 19.11 5.60 16.36
C ILE A 208 20.26 5.62 15.36
N PRO A 209 20.44 6.65 14.51
CA PRO A 209 21.63 6.74 13.67
C PRO A 209 22.94 6.72 14.47
N CYS A 210 23.01 7.43 15.61
CA CYS A 210 24.21 7.47 16.42
C CYS A 210 24.49 6.13 17.09
N ALA A 211 23.45 5.47 17.63
CA ALA A 211 23.56 4.12 18.18
C ALA A 211 24.01 3.12 17.08
N ALA A 212 23.45 3.22 15.88
CA ALA A 212 23.88 2.43 14.72
C ALA A 212 25.35 2.69 14.38
N MET A 213 25.83 3.93 14.42
CA MET A 213 27.25 4.22 14.20
C MET A 213 28.19 3.66 15.29
N GLY A 214 27.64 3.15 16.40
CA GLY A 214 28.43 2.65 17.54
C GLY A 214 28.82 3.78 18.52
N ILE A 215 28.11 4.91 18.48
CA ILE A 215 28.31 6.01 19.42
C ILE A 215 27.42 5.75 20.64
N PRO A 216 27.92 5.92 21.89
CA PRO A 216 27.08 5.90 23.08
C PRO A 216 25.93 6.92 23.00
N VAL A 217 24.72 6.49 23.38
CA VAL A 217 23.51 7.32 23.33
C VAL A 217 22.75 7.29 24.65
N VAL A 218 22.33 8.46 25.13
CA VAL A 218 21.27 8.62 26.13
C VAL A 218 20.04 9.17 25.41
N PHE A 219 18.98 8.36 25.33
CA PHE A 219 17.74 8.76 24.67
C PHE A 219 16.62 8.93 25.70
N GLY A 220 16.20 10.17 25.92
CA GLY A 220 15.14 10.49 26.88
C GLY A 220 14.09 11.44 26.29
N LYS A 221 12.83 11.18 26.57
CA LYS A 221 11.71 11.99 26.08
C LYS A 221 10.55 11.95 27.08
N ASN A 222 9.91 13.09 27.33
CA ASN A 222 8.86 13.18 28.35
C ASN A 222 7.71 12.21 28.04
N ASP A 223 7.28 12.19 26.77
CA ASP A 223 6.23 11.29 26.27
C ASP A 223 6.76 10.52 25.06
N PHE A 224 6.59 9.20 25.04
CA PHE A 224 6.99 8.35 23.92
C PHE A 224 5.83 8.10 22.96
N PRO A 225 5.91 8.59 21.71
CA PRO A 225 4.95 8.24 20.68
C PRO A 225 5.06 6.75 20.33
N SER A 226 3.95 6.11 19.95
CA SER A 226 3.92 4.71 19.47
C SER A 226 5.00 4.40 18.45
N ARG A 227 5.26 5.31 17.49
CA ARG A 227 6.32 5.16 16.48
C ARG A 227 7.76 5.00 16.99
N TYR A 228 7.98 5.17 18.29
CA TYR A 228 9.28 5.04 18.96
C TYR A 228 9.36 3.77 19.83
N THR A 229 8.27 3.06 20.10
CA THR A 229 8.24 1.94 21.08
C THR A 229 9.25 0.85 20.78
N TRP A 230 9.39 0.46 19.51
CA TRP A 230 10.36 -0.55 19.05
C TRP A 230 11.83 -0.28 19.42
N CYS A 231 12.21 0.96 19.76
CA CYS A 231 13.62 1.28 19.98
C CYS A 231 14.19 0.77 21.31
N ASP A 232 13.32 0.44 22.28
CA ASP A 232 13.70 -0.16 23.56
C ASP A 232 14.36 -1.54 23.41
N ARG A 233 14.13 -2.21 22.27
CA ARG A 233 14.84 -3.44 21.88
C ARG A 233 16.33 -3.24 21.67
N PHE A 234 16.76 -2.01 21.35
CA PHE A 234 18.14 -1.72 20.92
C PHE A 234 18.90 -0.80 21.88
N ILE A 235 18.22 0.17 22.48
CA ILE A 235 18.83 1.12 23.42
C ILE A 235 17.88 1.36 24.60
N PRO A 236 18.41 1.69 25.80
CA PRO A 236 17.57 2.16 26.88
C PRO A 236 16.81 3.43 26.50
N VAL A 237 15.53 3.45 26.84
CA VAL A 237 14.59 4.55 26.56
C VAL A 237 14.10 5.07 27.89
N TYR A 238 14.26 6.38 28.15
CA TYR A 238 13.90 6.98 29.43
C TYR A 238 12.77 7.98 29.26
N ASP A 239 11.62 7.70 29.89
CA ASP A 239 10.57 8.70 30.06
C ASP A 239 10.83 9.62 31.26
N GLN A 240 9.96 10.61 31.45
CA GLN A 240 10.12 11.57 32.55
C GLN A 240 10.15 10.90 33.94
N LEU A 241 9.45 9.78 34.13
CA LEU A 241 9.42 9.04 35.39
C LEU A 241 10.72 8.26 35.63
N GLN A 242 11.53 8.08 34.60
CA GLN A 242 12.76 7.31 34.61
C GLN A 242 14.03 8.16 34.55
N TYR A 243 13.93 9.49 34.43
CA TYR A 243 15.10 10.36 34.29
C TYR A 243 16.12 10.25 35.44
N GLU A 244 15.66 9.98 36.67
CA GLU A 244 16.54 9.74 37.82
C GLU A 244 17.38 8.46 37.69
N LYS A 245 16.95 7.52 36.83
CA LYS A 245 17.58 6.21 36.61
C LYS A 245 18.50 6.20 35.38
N ILE A 246 18.71 7.34 34.73
CA ILE A 246 19.53 7.42 33.52
C ILE A 246 20.97 6.98 33.80
N CYS A 247 21.44 6.00 33.02
CA CYS A 247 22.86 5.71 32.92
C CYS A 247 23.56 6.77 32.04
N TRP A 248 24.29 7.70 32.67
CA TRP A 248 25.00 8.79 31.98
C TRP A 248 26.33 8.38 31.33
N ASN A 249 26.72 7.11 31.43
CA ASN A 249 27.90 6.54 30.77
C ASN A 249 27.53 5.22 30.05
N PRO A 250 26.57 5.26 29.11
CA PRO A 250 26.15 4.05 28.41
C PRO A 250 27.30 3.52 27.55
N GLN A 251 27.34 2.21 27.35
CA GLN A 251 28.26 1.61 26.39
C GLN A 251 27.64 1.61 24.99
N PRO A 252 28.45 1.63 23.92
CA PRO A 252 27.97 1.36 22.58
C PRO A 252 27.21 0.04 22.51
N VAL A 253 26.12 0.01 21.73
CA VAL A 253 25.35 -1.21 21.48
C VAL A 253 25.84 -1.89 20.21
N ASP A 254 25.87 -3.22 20.20
CA ASP A 254 26.17 -3.97 18.98
C ASP A 254 24.88 -4.24 18.20
N LEU A 255 24.85 -3.78 16.95
CA LEU A 255 23.69 -3.87 16.07
C LEU A 255 24.02 -4.56 14.74
N GLU A 256 25.25 -5.05 14.55
CA GLU A 256 25.72 -5.48 13.21
C GLU A 256 24.94 -6.67 12.65
N GLU A 257 24.67 -7.69 13.47
CA GLU A 257 23.87 -8.85 13.05
C GLU A 257 22.47 -8.42 12.58
N TYR A 258 21.81 -7.58 13.38
CA TYR A 258 20.48 -7.07 13.06
C TYR A 258 20.50 -6.20 11.79
N LYS A 259 21.50 -5.33 11.61
CA LYS A 259 21.65 -4.52 10.40
C LYS A 259 21.80 -5.37 9.15
N VAL A 260 22.62 -6.43 9.22
CA VAL A 260 22.79 -7.35 8.08
C VAL A 260 21.47 -8.05 7.75
N MET A 261 20.77 -8.55 8.77
CA MET A 261 19.45 -9.17 8.59
C MET A 261 18.44 -8.19 7.97
N MET A 262 18.36 -6.96 8.52
CA MET A 262 17.44 -5.93 8.06
C MET A 262 17.75 -5.50 6.61
N LYS A 263 19.01 -5.20 6.29
CA LYS A 263 19.44 -4.84 4.92
C LYS A 263 19.08 -5.92 3.91
N LYS A 264 19.36 -7.20 4.22
CA LYS A 264 18.99 -8.33 3.37
C LYS A 264 17.48 -8.40 3.14
N MET A 265 16.68 -8.26 4.19
CA MET A 265 15.22 -8.26 4.08
C MET A 265 14.71 -7.09 3.22
N LEU A 266 15.16 -5.85 3.48
CA LEU A 266 14.77 -4.67 2.70
C LEU A 266 15.08 -4.86 1.20
N CYS A 267 16.28 -5.37 0.90
CA CYS A 267 16.70 -5.65 -0.48
C CYS A 267 15.85 -6.73 -1.14
N ALA A 268 15.63 -7.85 -0.46
CA ALA A 268 14.81 -8.94 -0.96
C ALA A 268 13.39 -8.47 -1.29
N ARG A 269 12.79 -7.65 -0.40
CA ARG A 269 11.47 -7.08 -0.63
C ARG A 269 11.40 -6.19 -1.87
N LEU A 270 12.33 -5.27 -2.02
CA LEU A 270 12.36 -4.35 -3.17
C LEU A 270 12.64 -5.09 -4.48
N LYS A 271 13.59 -6.02 -4.47
CA LYS A 271 13.94 -6.83 -5.66
C LYS A 271 12.78 -7.72 -6.09
N ALA A 272 12.12 -8.41 -5.16
CA ALA A 272 11.01 -9.30 -5.48
C ALA A 272 9.86 -8.56 -6.19
N VAL A 273 9.48 -7.38 -5.70
CA VAL A 273 8.43 -6.57 -6.34
C VAL A 273 8.89 -6.09 -7.71
N PHE A 274 10.11 -5.56 -7.83
CA PHE A 274 10.67 -5.08 -9.09
C PHE A 274 10.73 -6.18 -10.16
N GLU A 275 11.24 -7.35 -9.79
CA GLU A 275 11.40 -8.49 -10.70
C GLU A 275 10.05 -9.03 -11.17
N MET A 276 9.10 -9.22 -10.24
CA MET A 276 7.76 -9.70 -10.55
C MET A 276 7.02 -8.73 -11.49
N GLU A 277 6.99 -7.44 -11.14
CA GLU A 277 6.36 -6.40 -11.96
C GLU A 277 6.98 -6.31 -13.36
N THR A 278 8.31 -6.41 -13.44
CA THR A 278 9.03 -6.36 -14.72
C THR A 278 8.70 -7.58 -15.57
N ALA A 279 8.70 -8.78 -14.98
CA ALA A 279 8.40 -10.02 -15.67
C ALA A 279 6.95 -10.07 -16.17
N CYS A 280 5.98 -9.74 -15.31
CA CYS A 280 4.56 -9.70 -15.66
C CYS A 280 4.29 -8.71 -16.80
N ARG A 281 4.88 -7.51 -16.74
CA ARG A 281 4.74 -6.52 -17.81
C ARG A 281 5.38 -6.98 -19.11
N LYS A 282 6.57 -7.60 -19.05
CA LYS A 282 7.24 -8.13 -20.23
C LYS A 282 6.40 -9.20 -20.93
N ILE A 283 5.84 -10.15 -20.17
CA ILE A 283 4.96 -11.21 -20.69
C ILE A 283 3.67 -10.60 -21.26
N SER A 284 3.03 -9.69 -20.52
CA SER A 284 1.81 -9.03 -20.96
C SER A 284 2.01 -8.23 -22.25
N ASN A 285 3.11 -7.48 -22.36
CA ASN A 285 3.47 -6.74 -23.57
C ASN A 285 3.70 -7.70 -24.74
N PHE A 286 4.43 -8.80 -24.55
CA PHE A 286 4.64 -9.80 -25.58
C PHE A 286 3.33 -10.35 -26.16
N TYR A 287 2.31 -10.62 -25.33
CA TYR A 287 1.00 -11.06 -25.81
C TYR A 287 0.16 -9.93 -26.44
N CYS A 288 0.37 -8.69 -26.02
CA CYS A 288 -0.35 -7.52 -26.49
C CYS A 288 0.19 -6.95 -27.81
N GLU A 289 1.49 -7.12 -28.09
CA GLU A 289 2.20 -6.62 -29.27
C GLU A 289 1.93 -7.46 -30.52
N ARG A 290 0.65 -7.48 -30.93
CA ARG A 290 0.18 -8.19 -32.11
C ARG A 290 -1.08 -7.53 -32.69
N PRO A 291 -1.44 -7.82 -33.95
CA PRO A 291 -2.76 -7.51 -34.46
C PRO A 291 -3.84 -8.07 -33.53
N LYS A 292 -4.71 -7.19 -33.02
CA LYS A 292 -5.79 -7.56 -32.12
C LYS A 292 -6.98 -8.07 -32.94
N ARG A 293 -7.50 -9.24 -32.56
CA ARG A 293 -8.83 -9.69 -33.00
C ARG A 293 -9.82 -9.16 -31.97
N ASN A 294 -11.00 -8.73 -32.42
CA ASN A 294 -12.09 -8.41 -31.51
C ASN A 294 -12.52 -9.72 -30.85
N GLY A 295 -12.20 -9.86 -29.57
CA GLY A 295 -12.72 -10.94 -28.75
C GLY A 295 -14.22 -10.81 -28.69
N VAL A 296 -14.92 -11.92 -28.89
CA VAL A 296 -16.37 -11.96 -28.80
C VAL A 296 -16.72 -12.74 -27.55
N THR A 297 -17.46 -12.10 -26.65
CA THR A 297 -18.02 -12.77 -25.47
C THR A 297 -19.45 -13.22 -25.77
N ALA A 298 -19.96 -14.16 -24.97
CA ALA A 298 -21.37 -14.55 -25.04
C ALA A 298 -22.29 -13.32 -24.88
N LEU A 299 -21.94 -12.42 -23.97
CA LEU A 299 -22.66 -11.17 -23.77
C LEU A 299 -22.60 -10.28 -25.02
N SER A 300 -21.42 -10.07 -25.63
CA SER A 300 -21.30 -9.20 -26.80
C SER A 300 -22.03 -9.73 -28.05
N LYS A 301 -22.17 -11.05 -28.22
CA LYS A 301 -23.02 -11.62 -29.29
C LYS A 301 -24.50 -11.40 -29.05
N THR A 302 -24.90 -11.32 -27.79
CA THR A 302 -26.30 -11.35 -27.41
C THR A 302 -26.88 -9.95 -27.20
N ILE A 303 -26.04 -8.94 -26.94
CA ILE A 303 -26.47 -7.52 -26.88
C ILE A 303 -27.29 -7.08 -28.11
N PRO A 304 -26.87 -7.35 -29.36
CA PRO A 304 -27.70 -7.02 -30.54
C PRO A 304 -29.10 -7.63 -30.47
N LEU A 305 -29.21 -8.86 -29.96
CA LEU A 305 -30.48 -9.59 -29.88
C LEU A 305 -31.39 -9.03 -28.77
N ILE A 306 -30.82 -8.50 -27.69
CA ILE A 306 -31.57 -7.75 -26.67
C ILE A 306 -32.07 -6.43 -27.26
N LYS A 307 -31.27 -5.73 -28.08
CA LYS A 307 -31.71 -4.51 -28.75
C LYS A 307 -32.88 -4.77 -29.70
N GLU A 308 -32.85 -5.86 -30.46
CA GLU A 308 -33.98 -6.29 -31.30
C GLU A 308 -35.24 -6.56 -30.46
N ALA A 309 -35.10 -7.15 -29.27
CA ALA A 309 -36.22 -7.34 -28.36
C ALA A 309 -36.79 -6.00 -27.87
N VAL A 310 -35.93 -5.05 -27.49
CA VAL A 310 -36.34 -3.70 -27.08
C VAL A 310 -37.03 -2.94 -28.20
N GLU A 311 -36.54 -3.02 -29.44
CA GLU A 311 -37.19 -2.44 -30.61
C GLU A 311 -38.61 -3.00 -30.82
N ARG A 312 -38.83 -4.28 -30.47
CA ARG A 312 -40.13 -4.95 -30.61
C ARG A 312 -41.09 -4.66 -29.46
N TYR A 313 -40.60 -4.62 -28.23
CA TYR A 313 -41.42 -4.62 -27.02
C TYR A 313 -41.40 -3.31 -26.25
N GLY A 314 -40.59 -2.33 -26.67
CA GLY A 314 -40.36 -1.10 -25.90
C GLY A 314 -39.28 -1.28 -24.84
N THR A 315 -39.00 -0.19 -24.11
CA THR A 315 -37.96 -0.16 -23.06
C THR A 315 -38.45 -0.65 -21.70
N ASP A 316 -39.77 -0.77 -21.51
CA ASP A 316 -40.50 -1.20 -20.32
C ASP A 316 -40.98 -2.66 -20.41
N PHE A 317 -40.31 -3.46 -21.25
CA PHE A 317 -40.69 -4.84 -21.53
C PHE A 317 -40.51 -5.76 -20.32
N GLN A 318 -41.38 -6.76 -20.21
CA GLN A 318 -41.22 -7.85 -19.24
C GLN A 318 -40.37 -8.96 -19.85
N TYR A 319 -39.50 -9.56 -19.04
CA TYR A 319 -38.63 -10.64 -19.49
C TYR A 319 -38.44 -11.71 -18.42
N SER A 320 -38.08 -12.91 -18.88
CA SER A 320 -37.75 -14.05 -18.03
C SER A 320 -36.38 -14.60 -18.39
N LEU A 321 -35.69 -15.19 -17.42
CA LEU A 321 -34.42 -15.88 -17.63
C LEU A 321 -34.61 -17.38 -17.47
N TRP A 322 -33.97 -18.19 -18.30
CA TRP A 322 -33.97 -19.66 -18.13
C TRP A 322 -32.55 -20.21 -18.15
N GLY A 323 -32.13 -20.80 -17.03
CA GLY A 323 -30.79 -21.36 -16.80
C GLY A 323 -29.89 -20.36 -16.05
N VAL A 324 -29.87 -20.44 -14.72
CA VAL A 324 -29.10 -19.53 -13.87
C VAL A 324 -27.60 -19.69 -14.14
N SER A 325 -26.93 -18.67 -14.60
CA SER A 325 -25.53 -18.78 -14.97
C SER A 325 -24.85 -17.43 -14.88
N VAL A 326 -23.52 -17.41 -14.99
CA VAL A 326 -22.78 -16.16 -15.14
C VAL A 326 -23.31 -15.36 -16.34
N LEU A 327 -23.81 -16.04 -17.37
CA LEU A 327 -24.43 -15.41 -18.53
C LEU A 327 -25.80 -14.80 -18.20
N ALA A 328 -26.66 -15.51 -17.46
CA ALA A 328 -27.94 -14.99 -16.99
C ALA A 328 -27.77 -13.77 -16.06
N GLU A 329 -26.79 -13.82 -15.14
CA GLU A 329 -26.39 -12.67 -14.32
C GLU A 329 -25.92 -11.49 -15.19
N GLY A 330 -25.08 -11.77 -16.20
CA GLY A 330 -24.65 -10.76 -17.16
C GLY A 330 -25.80 -10.08 -17.90
N PHE A 331 -26.86 -10.82 -18.24
CA PHE A 331 -28.06 -10.25 -18.86
C PHE A 331 -28.88 -9.42 -17.91
N TYR A 332 -29.13 -9.92 -16.70
CA TYR A 332 -29.82 -9.14 -15.68
C TYR A 332 -29.12 -7.80 -15.45
N GLN A 333 -27.81 -7.82 -15.19
CA GLN A 333 -27.01 -6.61 -14.95
C GLN A 333 -27.03 -5.65 -16.15
N TYR A 334 -26.95 -6.18 -17.38
CA TYR A 334 -27.02 -5.37 -18.59
C TYR A 334 -28.40 -4.72 -18.76
N ILE A 335 -29.48 -5.50 -18.65
CA ILE A 335 -30.85 -5.01 -18.81
C ILE A 335 -31.19 -4.00 -17.72
N SER A 336 -30.94 -4.32 -16.45
CA SER A 336 -31.19 -3.39 -15.33
C SER A 336 -30.44 -2.07 -15.46
N LYS A 337 -29.24 -2.08 -16.06
CA LYS A 337 -28.44 -0.86 -16.27
C LYS A 337 -28.93 0.01 -17.43
N TYR A 338 -29.28 -0.60 -18.56
CA TYR A 338 -29.57 0.12 -19.80
C TYR A 338 -31.07 0.30 -20.08
N TYR A 339 -31.91 -0.55 -19.46
CA TYR A 339 -33.37 -0.58 -19.59
C TYR A 339 -34.00 -0.72 -18.19
N PRO A 340 -33.87 0.29 -17.31
CA PRO A 340 -34.28 0.19 -15.90
C PRO A 340 -35.79 -0.02 -15.70
N GLU A 341 -36.62 0.32 -16.69
CA GLU A 341 -38.07 0.09 -16.67
C GLU A 341 -38.45 -1.35 -17.06
N ALA A 342 -37.51 -2.15 -17.58
CA ALA A 342 -37.76 -3.53 -17.92
C ALA A 342 -37.86 -4.39 -16.66
N GLN A 343 -38.86 -5.27 -16.61
CA GLN A 343 -39.15 -6.06 -15.41
C GLN A 343 -38.78 -7.52 -15.61
N LEU A 344 -37.89 -8.03 -14.75
CA LEU A 344 -37.69 -9.47 -14.60
C LEU A 344 -38.90 -10.07 -13.88
N ILE A 345 -39.62 -10.99 -14.52
CA ILE A 345 -40.86 -11.56 -13.97
C ILE A 345 -40.74 -13.02 -13.56
N HIS A 346 -39.90 -13.81 -14.24
CA HIS A 346 -39.61 -15.20 -13.84
C HIS A 346 -38.14 -15.55 -14.06
N VAL A 347 -37.65 -16.49 -13.23
CA VAL A 347 -36.35 -17.13 -13.42
C VAL A 347 -36.55 -18.63 -13.35
N TYR A 348 -36.21 -19.33 -14.41
CA TYR A 348 -36.38 -20.78 -14.51
C TYR A 348 -35.03 -21.49 -14.39
N ASP A 349 -34.95 -22.57 -13.63
CA ASP A 349 -33.79 -23.45 -13.57
C ASP A 349 -34.21 -24.88 -13.24
N LYS A 350 -33.65 -25.85 -13.98
CA LYS A 350 -33.99 -27.28 -13.82
C LYS A 350 -33.34 -27.89 -12.57
N TYR A 351 -32.20 -27.36 -12.13
CA TYR A 351 -31.33 -28.02 -11.15
C TYR A 351 -31.20 -27.26 -9.83
N ARG A 352 -31.49 -25.96 -9.81
CA ARG A 352 -31.32 -25.11 -8.64
C ARG A 352 -32.62 -24.47 -8.21
N VAL A 353 -32.80 -24.39 -6.89
CA VAL A 353 -33.79 -23.55 -6.21
C VAL A 353 -33.01 -22.51 -5.41
N LEU A 354 -33.00 -21.26 -5.87
CA LEU A 354 -32.28 -20.16 -5.24
C LEU A 354 -32.99 -18.82 -5.44
N ASP A 355 -32.63 -17.84 -4.62
CA ASP A 355 -33.01 -16.44 -4.84
C ASP A 355 -32.10 -15.83 -5.92
N PHE A 356 -32.70 -15.31 -6.99
CA PHE A 356 -32.06 -14.58 -8.05
C PHE A 356 -32.67 -13.18 -8.14
N HIS A 357 -32.02 -12.20 -7.50
CA HIS A 357 -32.44 -10.80 -7.43
C HIS A 357 -33.89 -10.62 -6.92
N GLY A 358 -34.27 -11.38 -5.90
CA GLY A 358 -35.59 -11.31 -5.26
C GLY A 358 -36.67 -12.20 -5.88
N LEU A 359 -36.34 -12.98 -6.92
CA LEU A 359 -37.20 -14.04 -7.45
C LEU A 359 -36.64 -15.41 -7.12
N ILE A 360 -37.49 -16.30 -6.61
CA ILE A 360 -37.12 -17.70 -6.40
C ILE A 360 -37.20 -18.42 -7.74
N THR A 361 -36.14 -19.16 -8.07
CA THR A 361 -36.09 -19.91 -9.33
C THR A 361 -37.14 -21.01 -9.38
N GLU A 362 -37.82 -21.12 -10.52
CA GLU A 362 -38.87 -22.09 -10.77
C GLU A 362 -38.38 -23.24 -11.67
N PRO A 363 -38.90 -24.47 -11.52
CA PRO A 363 -38.67 -25.53 -12.49
C PRO A 363 -39.10 -25.10 -13.91
N ALA A 364 -38.35 -25.53 -14.92
CA ALA A 364 -38.63 -25.18 -16.32
C ALA A 364 -39.99 -25.68 -16.81
N GLU A 365 -40.51 -26.75 -16.19
CA GLU A 365 -41.82 -27.32 -16.45
C GLU A 365 -42.96 -26.34 -16.08
N ASN A 366 -42.69 -25.33 -15.25
CA ASN A 366 -43.65 -24.31 -14.85
C ASN A 366 -43.74 -23.13 -15.83
N ILE A 367 -42.94 -23.11 -16.92
CA ILE A 367 -43.03 -22.04 -17.91
C ILE A 367 -44.45 -21.99 -18.51
N LEU A 368 -45.21 -20.97 -18.12
CA LEU A 368 -46.53 -20.71 -18.67
C LEU A 368 -46.40 -19.90 -19.96
N PHE A 369 -46.66 -20.57 -21.09
CA PHE A 369 -46.36 -20.04 -22.42
C PHE A 369 -47.06 -18.73 -22.83
N GLN A 370 -48.01 -18.24 -22.04
CA GLN A 370 -48.72 -16.98 -22.26
C GLN A 370 -48.22 -15.83 -21.36
N GLU A 371 -47.41 -16.10 -20.33
CA GLU A 371 -47.15 -15.17 -19.23
C GLU A 371 -45.66 -14.92 -18.95
N TYR A 372 -44.74 -15.51 -19.71
CA TYR A 372 -43.29 -15.39 -19.43
C TYR A 372 -42.59 -14.15 -20.01
N GLY A 373 -43.31 -13.22 -20.66
CA GLY A 373 -42.71 -12.06 -21.31
C GLY A 373 -41.72 -12.45 -22.44
N PHE A 374 -40.63 -11.70 -22.60
CA PHE A 374 -39.52 -12.09 -23.49
C PHE A 374 -38.55 -13.05 -22.77
N LEU A 375 -38.38 -14.27 -23.28
CA LEU A 375 -37.55 -15.29 -22.60
C LEU A 375 -36.09 -15.26 -23.08
N ILE A 376 -35.13 -15.15 -22.17
CA ILE A 376 -33.71 -15.33 -22.46
C ILE A 376 -33.23 -16.65 -21.84
N ALA A 377 -33.10 -17.65 -22.70
CA ALA A 377 -32.59 -18.97 -22.35
C ALA A 377 -31.06 -18.99 -22.46
N CYS A 378 -30.40 -19.43 -21.38
CA CYS A 378 -28.95 -19.44 -21.21
C CYS A 378 -28.39 -20.88 -21.10
N PRO A 379 -28.48 -21.72 -22.15
CA PRO A 379 -27.93 -23.07 -22.12
C PRO A 379 -26.41 -23.06 -21.97
N MET A 380 -25.88 -23.89 -21.07
CA MET A 380 -24.43 -24.03 -20.84
C MET A 380 -23.77 -25.11 -21.71
N LEU A 381 -24.56 -26.00 -22.33
CA LEU A 381 -24.11 -27.12 -23.16
C LEU A 381 -25.03 -27.28 -24.39
N ASP A 382 -24.50 -27.80 -25.50
CA ASP A 382 -25.28 -27.99 -26.74
C ASP A 382 -26.45 -28.96 -26.55
N THR A 383 -26.29 -29.98 -25.71
CA THR A 383 -27.38 -30.90 -25.34
C THR A 383 -28.52 -30.16 -24.62
N ILE A 384 -28.18 -29.27 -23.70
CA ILE A 384 -29.15 -28.43 -22.97
C ILE A 384 -29.81 -27.43 -23.92
N LYS A 385 -29.04 -26.85 -24.86
CA LYS A 385 -29.57 -25.96 -25.90
C LYS A 385 -30.65 -26.66 -26.71
N GLN A 386 -30.40 -27.91 -27.11
CA GLN A 386 -31.37 -28.72 -27.85
C GLN A 386 -32.61 -29.02 -27.00
N GLU A 387 -32.43 -29.48 -25.75
CA GLU A 387 -33.54 -29.74 -24.82
C GLU A 387 -34.46 -28.52 -24.62
N MET A 388 -33.86 -27.34 -24.40
CA MET A 388 -34.61 -26.08 -24.23
C MET A 388 -35.35 -25.69 -25.51
N SER A 389 -34.71 -25.82 -26.67
CA SER A 389 -35.34 -25.53 -27.96
C SER A 389 -36.53 -26.47 -28.22
N ASP A 390 -36.36 -27.77 -27.98
CA ASP A 390 -37.41 -28.77 -28.16
C ASP A 390 -38.60 -28.54 -27.21
N PHE A 391 -38.32 -28.12 -25.97
CA PHE A 391 -39.35 -27.73 -25.01
C PHE A 391 -40.17 -26.52 -25.49
N LEU A 392 -39.51 -25.46 -25.95
CA LEU A 392 -40.19 -24.24 -26.45
C LEU A 392 -41.00 -24.53 -27.72
N LYS A 393 -40.46 -25.36 -28.63
CA LYS A 393 -41.15 -25.79 -29.85
C LYS A 393 -42.40 -26.62 -29.53
N ARG A 394 -42.32 -27.57 -28.59
CA ARG A 394 -43.51 -28.33 -28.13
C ARG A 394 -44.57 -27.41 -27.51
N GLY A 395 -44.15 -26.32 -26.86
CA GLY A 395 -45.02 -25.27 -26.36
C GLY A 395 -45.60 -24.32 -27.41
N GLY A 396 -45.34 -24.55 -28.70
CA GLY A 396 -45.80 -23.70 -29.80
C GLY A 396 -45.17 -22.30 -29.82
N GLN A 397 -44.03 -22.10 -29.16
CA GLN A 397 -43.41 -20.78 -29.08
C GLN A 397 -42.62 -20.46 -30.35
N SER A 398 -42.90 -19.29 -30.91
CA SER A 398 -42.14 -18.72 -32.02
C SER A 398 -40.76 -18.29 -31.55
N GLU A 399 -39.75 -18.44 -32.42
CA GLU A 399 -38.38 -17.90 -32.22
C GLU A 399 -38.38 -16.37 -32.05
N SER A 400 -39.48 -15.68 -32.34
CA SER A 400 -39.67 -14.26 -32.04
C SER A 400 -39.96 -13.94 -30.56
N LYS A 401 -40.29 -14.93 -29.72
CA LYS A 401 -40.64 -14.71 -28.30
C LYS A 401 -39.53 -15.10 -27.32
N TYR A 402 -38.46 -15.71 -27.80
CA TYR A 402 -37.36 -16.14 -26.95
C TYR A 402 -36.01 -15.99 -27.64
N LEU A 403 -34.96 -15.99 -26.83
CA LEU A 403 -33.59 -15.86 -27.24
C LEU A 403 -32.74 -16.98 -26.65
N MET A 404 -31.97 -17.67 -27.49
CA MET A 404 -31.01 -18.68 -27.04
C MET A 404 -29.60 -18.08 -26.98
N ALA A 405 -29.17 -17.73 -25.78
CA ALA A 405 -27.87 -17.16 -25.49
C ALA A 405 -26.88 -18.23 -25.07
N TYR A 406 -25.94 -18.59 -25.95
CA TYR A 406 -24.97 -19.65 -25.70
C TYR A 406 -23.56 -19.08 -25.39
N PRO A 407 -22.78 -19.71 -24.51
CA PRO A 407 -21.38 -19.38 -24.31
C PRO A 407 -20.59 -19.38 -25.63
N VAL A 408 -19.65 -18.44 -25.80
CA VAL A 408 -18.68 -18.51 -26.90
C VAL A 408 -17.56 -19.44 -26.43
N VAL A 409 -17.57 -20.68 -26.94
CA VAL A 409 -16.54 -21.70 -26.67
C VAL A 409 -15.47 -21.67 -27.76
#